data_AF-A0A821XJZ6-F1
#
_entry.id   AF-A0A821XJZ6-F1
#
_cell.length_a   1.000
_cell.length_b   1.000
_cell.length_c   1.000
_cell.angle_alpha   90.00
_cell.angle_beta   90.00
_cell.angle_gamma   90.00
#
_symmetry.space_group_name_H-M   'P 1'
#
loop_
_entity.id
_entity.type
_entity.pdbx_description
1 polymer ?
#
loop_
_entity_poly.entity_id
_entity_poly.type
_entity_poly.pdbx_seq_one_letter_code
_entity_poly.pdbx_strand_id
1 'polypeptide(L)'
;MPSVGTLAFDEFGRPVLILKGQESKKRLFGIEAHKSHILAGKAVADTLKTSLGPRGMDKCMVSPDGDITITNDGATILSMMHVENEIGKLLVQLSKSQDDEIGDGTTGVVVLAGALLEYAEALLDKGIHPIRIADGYELAAKIALDHLDKIAEAYPLDLTKLDPLINTAMTTLGSKIINRCQRQMAEIAVNAIMNVADMERRDVNFELIKVQGKVGGRLEDTLLV
;
A
#
# COMPACT_ATOMS: atom_id res chain seq x y z
N MET A 1 41.37 -1.47 5.64
CA MET A 1 42.49 -1.66 4.69
C MET A 1 42.26 -0.70 3.52
N PRO A 2 43.28 0.06 3.06
CA PRO A 2 43.09 0.99 1.95
C PRO A 2 42.76 0.19 0.69
N SER A 3 41.69 0.57 -0.01
CA SER A 3 41.25 -0.09 -1.23
C SER A 3 42.35 0.00 -2.28
N VAL A 4 42.97 -1.15 -2.63
CA VAL A 4 43.99 -1.22 -3.67
C VAL A 4 43.30 -0.97 -5.02
N GLY A 5 43.35 0.27 -5.49
CA GLY A 5 42.88 0.63 -6.83
C GLY A 5 43.80 0.03 -7.90
N THR A 6 43.23 -0.47 -8.99
CA THR A 6 44.00 -0.91 -10.17
C THR A 6 44.09 0.26 -11.14
N LEU A 7 45.30 0.64 -11.54
CA LEU A 7 45.52 1.66 -12.55
C LEU A 7 45.31 1.03 -13.93
N ALA A 8 44.36 1.55 -14.70
CA ALA A 8 44.12 1.17 -16.10
C ALA A 8 44.40 2.37 -17.01
N PHE A 9 44.59 2.14 -18.31
CA PHE A 9 44.81 3.19 -19.30
C PHE A 9 43.74 3.10 -20.39
N ASP A 10 43.22 4.24 -20.82
CA ASP A 10 42.29 4.30 -21.96
C ASP A 10 43.04 4.18 -23.31
N GLU A 11 42.29 4.14 -24.42
CA GLU A 11 42.84 4.06 -25.79
C GLU A 11 43.74 5.25 -26.17
N PHE A 12 43.72 6.33 -25.38
CA PHE A 12 44.55 7.52 -25.55
C PHE A 12 45.70 7.59 -24.51
N GLY A 13 45.93 6.52 -23.76
CA GLY A 13 47.01 6.42 -22.78
C GLY A 13 46.78 7.22 -21.49
N ARG A 14 45.56 7.69 -21.24
CA ARG A 14 45.21 8.44 -20.02
C ARG A 14 44.99 7.47 -18.86
N PRO A 15 45.62 7.70 -17.70
CA PRO A 15 45.45 6.82 -16.54
C PRO A 15 44.05 7.00 -15.94
N VAL A 16 43.32 5.90 -15.80
CA VAL A 16 42.06 5.78 -15.08
C VAL A 16 42.29 4.91 -13.85
N LEU A 17 42.05 5.48 -12.66
CA LEU A 17 42.17 4.73 -11.41
C LEU A 17 40.87 3.97 -11.14
N ILE A 18 40.88 2.65 -11.34
CA ILE A 18 39.75 1.78 -11.01
C ILE A 18 39.81 1.47 -9.52
N LEU A 19 39.05 2.22 -8.73
CA LEU A 19 38.86 1.94 -7.31
C LEU A 19 38.03 0.67 -7.15
N LYS A 20 38.65 -0.41 -6.66
CA LYS A 20 37.98 -1.68 -6.37
C LYS A 20 37.19 -1.59 -5.06
N GLY A 21 36.19 -0.71 -5.00
CA GLY A 21 35.23 -0.59 -3.89
C GLY A 21 34.17 -1.72 -3.87
N GLN A 22 34.47 -2.88 -4.45
CA GLN A 22 33.52 -3.97 -4.68
C GLN A 22 33.61 -5.11 -3.65
N GLU A 23 34.62 -5.14 -2.76
CA GLU A 23 34.72 -6.20 -1.75
C GLU A 23 33.55 -6.20 -0.75
N SER A 24 32.83 -5.08 -0.61
CA SER A 24 31.62 -4.97 0.21
C SER A 24 30.31 -5.25 -0.53
N LYS A 25 30.32 -5.48 -1.85
CA LYS A 25 29.10 -5.67 -2.65
C LYS A 25 28.80 -7.16 -2.82
N LYS A 26 27.93 -7.70 -1.97
CA LYS A 26 27.35 -9.04 -2.15
C LYS A 26 26.41 -9.02 -3.36
N ARG A 27 26.63 -9.91 -4.33
CA ARG A 27 25.75 -10.07 -5.50
C ARG A 27 25.06 -11.42 -5.42
N LEU A 28 23.73 -11.39 -5.32
CA LEU A 28 22.88 -12.55 -5.44
C LEU A 28 22.53 -12.78 -6.91
N PHE A 29 22.41 -14.04 -7.34
CA PHE A 29 22.14 -14.38 -8.73
C PHE A 29 21.04 -15.44 -8.85
N GLY A 30 20.32 -15.40 -9.97
CA GLY A 30 19.39 -16.45 -10.38
C GLY A 30 18.24 -16.68 -9.40
N ILE A 31 17.88 -17.96 -9.22
CA ILE A 31 16.72 -18.38 -8.43
C ILE A 31 16.85 -17.99 -6.95
N GLU A 32 18.05 -18.06 -6.38
CA GLU A 32 18.29 -17.67 -4.98
C GLU A 32 18.00 -16.19 -4.73
N ALA A 33 18.33 -15.32 -5.68
CA ALA A 33 17.98 -13.90 -5.61
C ALA A 33 16.46 -13.72 -5.62
N HIS A 34 15.75 -14.41 -6.53
CA HIS A 34 14.29 -14.34 -6.60
C HIS A 34 13.63 -14.82 -5.30
N LYS A 35 14.10 -15.92 -4.72
CA LYS A 35 13.58 -16.42 -3.44
C LYS A 35 13.84 -15.45 -2.29
N SER A 36 15.04 -14.86 -2.23
CA SER A 36 15.35 -13.84 -1.22
C SER A 36 14.43 -12.62 -1.34
N HIS A 37 14.12 -12.19 -2.57
CA HIS A 37 13.18 -11.10 -2.83
C HIS A 37 11.76 -11.46 -2.40
N ILE A 38 11.29 -12.66 -2.75
CA ILE A 38 9.96 -13.15 -2.34
C ILE A 38 9.85 -13.20 -0.82
N LEU A 39 10.87 -13.73 -0.13
CA LEU A 39 10.89 -13.80 1.33
C LEU A 39 10.76 -12.40 1.97
N ALA A 40 11.47 -11.41 1.44
CA ALA A 40 11.34 -10.03 1.92
C ALA A 40 9.94 -9.47 1.72
N GLY A 41 9.33 -9.71 0.55
CA GLY A 41 7.96 -9.30 0.28
C GLY A 41 6.93 -9.98 1.18
N LYS A 42 7.09 -11.29 1.42
CA LYS A 42 6.25 -12.07 2.34
C LYS A 42 6.35 -11.52 3.77
N ALA A 43 7.55 -11.23 4.26
CA ALA A 43 7.74 -10.70 5.62
C ALA A 43 7.01 -9.36 5.85
N VAL A 44 7.05 -8.47 4.85
CA VAL A 44 6.30 -7.21 4.89
C VAL A 44 4.79 -7.46 4.88
N ALA A 45 4.30 -8.34 4.01
CA ALA A 45 2.88 -8.68 3.93
C ALA A 45 2.36 -9.36 5.21
N ASP A 46 3.12 -10.28 5.80
CA ASP A 46 2.78 -10.97 7.04
C ASP A 46 2.66 -10.00 8.22
N THR A 47 3.49 -8.95 8.22
CA THR A 47 3.40 -7.87 9.21
C THR A 47 2.05 -7.16 9.11
N LEU A 48 1.55 -6.89 7.91
CA LEU A 48 0.27 -6.19 7.70
C LEU A 48 -0.97 -7.09 7.80
N LYS A 49 -0.83 -8.41 7.65
CA LYS A 49 -1.96 -9.35 7.60
C LYS A 49 -2.86 -9.28 8.84
N THR A 50 -2.31 -8.97 10.02
CA THR A 50 -3.07 -8.84 11.27
C THR A 50 -3.95 -7.59 11.34
N SER A 51 -3.74 -6.64 10.42
CA SER A 51 -4.42 -5.34 10.35
C SER A 51 -5.52 -5.32 9.28
N LEU A 52 -5.65 -6.40 8.50
CA LEU A 52 -6.64 -6.50 7.43
C LEU A 52 -8.03 -6.90 7.97
N GLY A 53 -9.05 -6.12 7.60
CA GLY A 53 -10.47 -6.41 7.84
C GLY A 53 -11.06 -5.75 9.11
N PRO A 54 -12.37 -5.94 9.38
CA PRO A 54 -13.08 -5.27 10.49
C PRO A 54 -12.66 -5.74 11.88
N ARG A 55 -11.95 -6.88 11.96
CA ARG A 55 -11.32 -7.40 13.19
C ARG A 55 -9.80 -7.25 13.14
N GLY A 56 -9.29 -6.44 12.22
CA GLY A 56 -7.88 -6.07 12.17
C GLY A 56 -7.48 -5.35 13.45
N MET A 57 -6.22 -5.50 13.84
CA MET A 57 -5.65 -4.83 15.00
C MET A 57 -4.77 -3.66 14.56
N ASP A 58 -4.90 -2.56 15.30
CA ASP A 58 -4.03 -1.40 15.16
C ASP A 58 -2.59 -1.74 15.55
N LYS A 59 -1.64 -1.05 14.93
CA LYS A 59 -0.22 -1.13 15.29
C LYS A 59 0.20 0.14 16.00
N CYS A 60 0.91 -0.05 17.11
CA CYS A 60 1.58 1.02 17.83
C CYS A 60 2.98 1.20 17.23
N MET A 61 3.19 2.32 16.56
CA MET A 61 4.45 2.72 15.95
C MET A 61 5.09 3.81 16.81
N VAL A 62 6.38 3.65 17.11
CA VAL A 62 7.16 4.65 17.86
C VAL A 62 8.20 5.22 16.92
N SER A 63 8.14 6.53 16.70
CA SER A 63 9.12 7.24 15.89
C SER A 63 10.47 7.37 16.61
N PRO A 64 11.58 7.65 15.90
CA PRO A 64 12.88 7.89 16.52
C PRO A 64 12.88 9.05 17.52
N ASP A 65 11.99 10.02 17.33
CA ASP A 65 11.83 11.20 18.19
C ASP A 65 10.97 10.91 19.43
N GLY A 66 10.37 9.71 19.52
CA GLY A 66 9.54 9.26 20.64
C GLY A 66 8.05 9.49 20.46
N ASP A 67 7.61 10.08 19.35
CA ASP A 67 6.19 10.22 19.03
C ASP A 67 5.54 8.85 18.79
N ILE A 68 4.39 8.63 19.43
CA ILE A 68 3.64 7.39 19.37
C ILE A 68 2.46 7.58 18.42
N THR A 69 2.38 6.75 17.37
CA THR A 69 1.24 6.71 16.46
C THR A 69 0.58 5.34 16.51
N ILE A 70 -0.73 5.30 16.72
CA ILE A 70 -1.52 4.07 16.69
C ILE A 70 -2.41 4.13 15.45
N THR A 71 -2.23 3.19 14.52
CA THR A 71 -2.99 3.19 13.27
C THR A 71 -3.20 1.79 12.71
N ASN A 72 -4.30 1.62 11.97
CA ASN A 72 -4.58 0.42 11.17
C ASN A 72 -4.29 0.63 9.67
N ASP A 73 -3.99 1.86 9.26
CA ASP A 73 -3.77 2.15 7.85
C ASP A 73 -2.42 1.60 7.36
N GLY A 74 -2.49 0.74 6.33
CA GLY A 74 -1.33 0.03 5.80
C GLY A 74 -0.27 0.96 5.23
N ALA A 75 -0.67 2.03 4.53
CA ALA A 75 0.26 2.98 3.95
C ALA A 75 1.02 3.75 5.05
N THR A 76 0.31 4.21 6.07
CA THR A 76 0.89 4.86 7.24
C THR A 76 1.85 3.92 7.99
N ILE A 77 1.44 2.68 8.27
CA ILE A 77 2.29 1.67 8.93
C ILE A 77 3.59 1.45 8.16
N LEU A 78 3.49 1.27 6.84
CA LEU A 78 4.65 1.00 5.98
C LEU A 78 5.58 2.20 5.84
N SER A 79 5.05 3.42 5.81
CA SER A 79 5.86 4.64 5.73
C SER A 79 6.67 4.90 7.00
N MET A 80 6.14 4.51 8.16
CA MET A 80 6.83 4.62 9.45
C MET A 80 7.84 3.49 9.69
N MET A 81 7.69 2.36 8.97
CA MET A 81 8.60 1.23 9.09
C MET A 81 9.90 1.49 8.32
N HIS A 82 11.05 1.35 8.97
CA HIS A 82 12.34 1.46 8.29
C HIS A 82 12.67 0.17 7.53
N VAL A 83 12.37 0.14 6.24
CA VAL A 83 12.61 -1.03 5.38
C VAL A 83 13.89 -0.88 4.58
N GLU A 84 14.92 -1.65 4.94
CA GLU A 84 16.21 -1.63 4.24
C GLU A 84 16.16 -2.36 2.89
N ASN A 85 15.37 -3.42 2.79
CA ASN A 85 15.28 -4.24 1.58
C ASN A 85 14.54 -3.51 0.44
N GLU A 86 15.16 -3.48 -0.75
CA GLU A 86 14.60 -2.78 -1.92
C GLU A 86 13.23 -3.29 -2.35
N ILE A 87 12.95 -4.59 -2.22
CA ILE A 87 11.63 -5.16 -2.53
C ILE A 87 10.59 -4.68 -1.53
N GLY A 88 10.98 -4.57 -0.26
CA GLY A 88 10.11 -4.01 0.75
C GLY A 88 9.80 -2.53 0.49
N LYS A 89 10.77 -1.74 0.01
CA LYS A 89 10.53 -0.35 -0.43
C LYS A 89 9.55 -0.27 -1.61
N LEU A 90 9.62 -1.21 -2.55
CA LEU A 90 8.64 -1.30 -3.64
C LEU A 90 7.23 -1.57 -3.10
N LEU A 91 7.07 -2.41 -2.08
CA LEU A 91 5.78 -2.66 -1.44
C LEU A 91 5.26 -1.43 -0.65
N VAL A 92 6.16 -0.67 -0.02
CA VAL A 92 5.81 0.63 0.61
C VAL A 92 5.27 1.59 -0.45
N GLN A 93 5.95 1.70 -1.59
CA GLN A 93 5.50 2.55 -2.70
C GLN A 93 4.17 2.07 -3.29
N LEU A 94 3.98 0.76 -3.47
CA LEU A 94 2.72 0.17 -3.92
C LEU A 94 1.55 0.56 -3.01
N SER A 95 1.73 0.43 -1.70
CA SER A 95 0.70 0.79 -0.71
C SER A 95 0.39 2.29 -0.74
N LYS A 96 1.43 3.12 -0.87
CA LYS A 96 1.28 4.58 -0.97
C LYS A 96 0.57 5.00 -2.26
N SER A 97 0.91 4.41 -3.40
CA SER A 97 0.22 4.70 -4.67
C SER A 97 -1.26 4.32 -4.61
N GLN A 98 -1.62 3.23 -3.92
CA GLN A 98 -3.01 2.87 -3.70
C GLN A 98 -3.75 3.90 -2.82
N ASP A 99 -3.05 4.45 -1.82
CA ASP A 99 -3.58 5.52 -0.95
C ASP A 99 -3.80 6.82 -1.74
N ASP A 100 -2.82 7.22 -2.55
CA ASP A 100 -2.88 8.45 -3.36
C ASP A 100 -3.98 8.40 -4.44
N GLU A 101 -4.21 7.24 -5.07
CA GLU A 101 -5.17 7.09 -6.18
C GLU A 101 -6.61 6.80 -5.71
N ILE A 102 -6.79 5.95 -4.69
CA ILE A 102 -8.11 5.46 -4.26
C ILE A 102 -8.42 5.82 -2.80
N GLY A 103 -7.41 5.92 -1.93
CA GLY A 103 -7.58 6.22 -0.50
C GLY A 103 -8.14 5.07 0.34
N ASP A 104 -8.24 3.86 -0.22
CA ASP A 104 -8.59 2.63 0.50
C ASP A 104 -7.89 1.41 -0.11
N GLY A 105 -7.85 0.31 0.65
CA GLY A 105 -7.23 -0.95 0.21
C GLY A 105 -5.71 -0.99 0.35
N THR A 106 -5.11 -0.01 1.02
CA THR A 106 -3.65 0.12 1.25
C THR A 106 -3.03 -1.12 1.89
N THR A 107 -3.72 -1.73 2.85
CA THR A 107 -3.32 -3.00 3.50
C THR A 107 -3.57 -4.20 2.59
N GLY A 108 -4.71 -4.22 1.89
CA GLY A 108 -5.15 -5.33 1.06
C GLY A 108 -4.23 -5.58 -0.13
N VAL A 109 -3.80 -4.51 -0.80
CA VAL A 109 -2.91 -4.61 -1.98
C VAL A 109 -1.56 -5.24 -1.64
N VAL A 110 -1.00 -4.93 -0.46
CA VAL A 110 0.28 -5.49 -0.01
C VAL A 110 0.13 -6.96 0.39
N VAL A 111 -0.95 -7.31 1.09
CA VAL A 111 -1.25 -8.70 1.44
C VAL A 111 -1.47 -9.55 0.19
N LEU A 112 -2.17 -9.01 -0.81
CA LEU A 112 -2.38 -9.67 -2.10
C LEU A 112 -1.05 -9.88 -2.84
N ALA A 113 -0.20 -8.85 -2.91
CA ALA A 113 1.13 -8.96 -3.51
C ALA A 113 2.00 -10.01 -2.81
N GLY A 114 2.00 -10.04 -1.48
CA GLY A 114 2.70 -11.07 -0.69
C GLY A 114 2.22 -12.49 -1.01
N ALA A 115 0.91 -12.70 -1.12
CA ALA A 115 0.33 -13.98 -1.49
C ALA A 115 0.72 -14.41 -2.92
N LEU A 116 0.68 -13.49 -3.89
CA LEU A 116 1.10 -13.77 -5.27
C LEU A 116 2.58 -14.18 -5.35
N LEU A 117 3.45 -13.52 -4.58
CA LEU A 117 4.87 -13.87 -4.47
C LEU A 117 5.08 -15.24 -3.84
N GLU A 118 4.32 -15.58 -2.79
CA GLU A 118 4.36 -16.90 -2.16
C GLU A 118 3.97 -18.03 -3.14
N TYR A 119 2.90 -17.86 -3.90
CA TYR A 119 2.53 -18.85 -4.92
C TYR A 119 3.51 -18.88 -6.10
N ALA A 120 4.14 -17.74 -6.42
CA ALA A 120 5.19 -17.71 -7.44
C ALA A 120 6.41 -18.53 -7.01
N GLU A 121 6.81 -18.48 -5.73
CA GLU A 121 7.90 -19.31 -5.18
C GLU A 121 7.64 -20.80 -5.42
N ALA A 122 6.43 -21.28 -5.14
CA ALA A 122 6.04 -22.68 -5.36
C ALA A 122 6.09 -23.10 -6.84
N LEU A 123 5.89 -22.16 -7.77
CA LEU A 123 6.02 -22.39 -9.22
C LEU A 123 7.49 -22.38 -9.67
N LEU A 124 8.32 -21.51 -9.08
CA LEU A 124 9.76 -21.50 -9.30
C LEU A 124 10.40 -22.81 -8.85
N ASP A 125 9.95 -23.38 -7.73
CA ASP A 125 10.42 -24.69 -7.23
C ASP A 125 10.12 -25.84 -8.18
N LYS A 126 9.07 -25.71 -9.01
CA LYS A 126 8.73 -26.67 -10.07
C LYS A 126 9.52 -26.44 -11.37
N GLY A 127 10.45 -25.49 -11.38
CA GLY A 127 11.28 -25.16 -12.54
C GLY A 127 10.57 -24.31 -13.60
N ILE A 128 9.45 -23.66 -13.26
CA ILE A 128 8.76 -22.76 -14.19
C ILE A 128 9.54 -21.45 -14.27
N HIS A 129 9.79 -20.97 -15.50
CA HIS A 129 10.55 -19.75 -15.72
C HIS A 129 9.81 -18.51 -15.17
N PRO A 130 10.46 -17.59 -14.43
CA PRO A 130 9.81 -16.42 -13.80
C PRO A 130 8.96 -15.58 -14.77
N ILE A 131 9.47 -15.35 -15.99
CA ILE A 131 8.75 -14.57 -17.01
C ILE A 131 7.40 -15.22 -17.36
N ARG A 132 7.35 -16.55 -17.48
CA ARG A 132 6.08 -17.25 -17.75
C ARG A 132 5.09 -17.15 -16.61
N ILE A 133 5.56 -17.06 -15.37
CA ILE A 133 4.71 -16.84 -14.20
C ILE A 133 4.11 -15.42 -14.27
N ALA A 134 4.94 -14.42 -14.58
CA ALA A 134 4.49 -13.04 -14.75
C ALA A 134 3.43 -12.89 -15.85
N ASP A 135 3.69 -13.45 -17.04
CA ASP A 135 2.73 -13.45 -18.16
C ASP A 135 1.41 -14.14 -17.76
N GLY A 136 1.50 -15.25 -17.03
CA GLY A 136 0.34 -15.99 -16.52
C GLY A 136 -0.48 -15.18 -15.51
N TYR A 137 0.17 -14.45 -14.61
CA TYR A 137 -0.51 -13.56 -13.65
C TYR A 137 -1.18 -12.38 -14.36
N GLU A 138 -0.57 -11.82 -15.40
CA GLU A 138 -1.19 -10.73 -16.17
C GLU A 138 -2.45 -11.20 -16.91
N LEU A 139 -2.42 -12.42 -17.47
CA LEU A 139 -3.60 -13.05 -18.07
C LEU A 139 -4.70 -13.30 -17.02
N ALA A 140 -4.32 -13.85 -15.86
CA ALA A 140 -5.26 -14.13 -14.78
C ALA A 140 -5.90 -12.83 -14.23
N ALA A 141 -5.14 -11.75 -14.13
CA ALA A 141 -5.64 -10.44 -13.71
C ALA A 141 -6.72 -9.92 -14.66
N LYS A 142 -6.51 -10.03 -15.99
CA LYS A 142 -7.52 -9.64 -16.99
C LYS A 142 -8.82 -10.43 -16.82
N ILE A 143 -8.73 -11.75 -16.65
CA ILE A 143 -9.90 -12.61 -16.41
C ILE A 143 -10.61 -12.24 -15.11
N ALA A 144 -9.86 -11.94 -14.05
CA ALA A 144 -10.42 -11.54 -12.76
C ALA A 144 -11.18 -10.21 -12.85
N LEU A 145 -10.64 -9.23 -13.58
CA LEU A 145 -11.32 -7.95 -13.83
C LEU A 145 -12.60 -8.14 -14.67
N ASP A 146 -12.53 -8.91 -15.76
CA ASP A 146 -13.71 -9.24 -16.57
C ASP A 146 -14.80 -9.96 -15.77
N HIS A 147 -14.39 -10.77 -14.78
CA HIS A 147 -15.33 -11.43 -13.89
C HIS A 147 -15.92 -10.46 -12.86
N LEU A 148 -15.10 -9.56 -12.31
CA LEU A 148 -15.53 -8.53 -11.38
C LEU A 148 -16.60 -7.63 -12.01
N ASP A 149 -16.42 -7.20 -13.26
CA ASP A 149 -17.40 -6.39 -14.00
C ASP A 149 -18.73 -7.11 -14.21
N LYS A 150 -18.72 -8.44 -14.30
CA LYS A 150 -19.94 -9.25 -14.47
C LYS A 150 -20.72 -9.44 -13.17
N ILE A 151 -20.03 -9.49 -12.03
CA ILE A 151 -20.65 -9.65 -10.72
C ILE A 151 -20.93 -8.31 -10.03
N ALA A 152 -20.36 -7.22 -10.54
CA ALA A 152 -20.57 -5.88 -10.02
C ALA A 152 -22.03 -5.47 -10.20
N GLU A 153 -22.64 -5.03 -9.10
CA GLU A 153 -23.97 -4.44 -9.12
C GLU A 153 -23.84 -2.92 -9.23
N ALA A 154 -24.51 -2.34 -10.23
CA ALA A 154 -24.59 -0.89 -10.36
C ALA A 154 -25.45 -0.32 -9.23
N TYR A 155 -24.87 0.57 -8.43
CA TYR A 155 -25.58 1.35 -7.43
C TYR A 155 -25.84 2.76 -7.97
N PRO A 156 -27.03 3.04 -8.53
CA PRO A 156 -27.35 4.37 -9.02
C PRO A 156 -27.43 5.36 -7.86
N LEU A 157 -26.80 6.52 -8.04
CA LEU A 157 -26.77 7.57 -7.04
C LEU A 157 -28.13 8.28 -7.00
N ASP A 158 -28.86 8.14 -5.90
CA ASP A 158 -30.09 8.86 -5.63
C ASP A 158 -29.81 9.99 -4.63
N LEU A 159 -29.86 11.23 -5.12
CA LEU A 159 -29.64 12.43 -4.30
C LEU A 159 -30.63 12.56 -3.14
N THR A 160 -31.79 11.89 -3.22
CA THR A 160 -32.80 11.90 -2.16
C THR A 160 -32.57 10.82 -1.11
N LYS A 161 -31.73 9.82 -1.40
CA LYS A 161 -31.43 8.68 -0.53
C LYS A 161 -29.93 8.44 -0.46
N LEU A 162 -29.29 9.08 0.51
CA LEU A 162 -27.85 8.94 0.76
C LEU A 162 -27.51 7.68 1.59
N ASP A 163 -28.50 6.95 2.09
CA ASP A 163 -28.30 5.73 2.91
C ASP A 163 -27.34 4.71 2.26
N PRO A 164 -27.39 4.43 0.94
CA PRO A 164 -26.42 3.54 0.31
C PRO A 164 -24.98 4.02 0.43
N LEU A 165 -24.73 5.31 0.20
CA LEU A 165 -23.39 5.91 0.31
C LEU A 165 -22.90 5.87 1.76
N ILE A 166 -23.79 6.13 2.71
CA ILE A 166 -23.50 6.03 4.14
C ILE A 166 -23.13 4.59 4.50
N ASN A 167 -23.85 3.59 4.00
CA ASN A 167 -23.51 2.18 4.23
C ASN A 167 -22.16 1.79 3.63
N THR A 168 -21.81 2.32 2.44
CA THR A 168 -20.49 2.13 1.83
C THR A 168 -19.39 2.74 2.70
N ALA A 169 -19.56 3.99 3.13
CA ALA A 169 -18.61 4.66 4.02
C ALA A 169 -18.51 3.98 5.39
N MET A 170 -19.61 3.46 5.94
CA MET A 170 -19.57 2.65 7.17
C MET A 170 -18.72 1.40 6.99
N THR A 171 -18.80 0.75 5.84
CA THR A 171 -18.00 -0.45 5.54
C THR A 171 -16.49 -0.14 5.55
N THR A 172 -16.08 0.98 4.96
CA THR A 172 -14.66 1.40 4.92
C THR A 172 -14.14 1.92 6.28
N LEU A 173 -15.04 2.40 7.14
CA LEU A 173 -14.72 2.85 8.51
C LEU A 173 -14.75 1.72 9.53
N GLY A 174 -15.41 0.59 9.24
CA GLY A 174 -15.63 -0.51 10.18
C GLY A 174 -14.36 -1.21 10.67
N SER A 175 -13.23 -1.08 9.95
CA SER A 175 -11.92 -1.59 10.32
C SER A 175 -11.07 -0.62 11.14
N LYS A 176 -11.59 0.56 11.48
CA LYS A 176 -10.84 1.61 12.18
C LYS A 176 -11.35 1.79 13.62
N ILE A 177 -10.58 2.52 14.45
CA ILE A 177 -10.96 2.84 15.85
C ILE A 177 -12.33 3.53 15.98
N ILE A 178 -12.78 4.13 14.88
CA ILE A 178 -14.05 4.83 14.70
C ILE A 178 -15.27 3.88 14.69
N ASN A 179 -15.09 2.56 14.71
CA ASN A 179 -16.20 1.58 14.66
C ASN A 179 -17.37 1.89 15.63
N ARG A 180 -17.08 2.47 16.81
CA ARG A 180 -18.12 2.88 17.79
C ARG A 180 -19.03 4.01 17.31
N CYS A 181 -18.50 4.95 16.52
CA CYS A 181 -19.21 6.11 15.98
C CYS A 181 -19.24 6.14 14.44
N GLN A 182 -19.07 4.96 13.81
CA GLN A 182 -18.92 4.84 12.35
C GLN A 182 -20.07 5.47 11.55
N ARG A 183 -21.31 5.40 12.06
CA ARG A 183 -22.47 5.98 11.36
C ARG A 183 -22.40 7.50 11.31
N GLN A 184 -22.14 8.15 12.45
CA GLN A 184 -22.01 9.61 12.51
C GLN A 184 -20.86 10.10 11.62
N MET A 185 -19.73 9.41 11.63
CA MET A 185 -18.58 9.78 10.79
C MET A 185 -18.84 9.53 9.31
N ALA A 186 -19.55 8.44 8.97
CA ALA A 186 -19.99 8.17 7.60
C ALA A 186 -20.95 9.25 7.09
N GLU A 187 -21.93 9.65 7.91
CA GLU A 187 -22.86 10.73 7.58
C GLU A 187 -22.12 12.07 7.37
N ILE A 188 -21.16 12.41 8.23
CA ILE A 188 -20.32 13.61 8.06
C ILE A 188 -19.53 13.55 6.74
N ALA A 189 -18.87 12.43 6.46
CA ALA A 189 -18.05 12.26 5.25
C ALA A 189 -18.90 12.35 3.98
N VAL A 190 -20.04 11.65 3.94
CA VAL A 190 -20.95 11.66 2.79
C VAL A 190 -21.53 13.06 2.59
N ASN A 191 -22.01 13.73 3.65
CA ASN A 191 -22.55 15.08 3.54
C ASN A 191 -21.50 16.09 3.09
N ALA A 192 -20.25 15.99 3.59
CA ALA A 192 -19.16 16.86 3.16
C ALA A 192 -18.88 16.70 1.65
N ILE A 193 -18.79 15.45 1.16
CA ILE A 193 -18.57 15.17 -0.26
C ILE A 193 -19.74 15.68 -1.11
N MET A 194 -20.99 15.41 -0.71
CA MET A 194 -22.18 15.84 -1.46
C MET A 194 -22.30 17.36 -1.60
N ASN A 195 -21.75 18.14 -0.66
CA ASN A 195 -21.76 19.61 -0.73
C ASN A 195 -20.73 20.18 -1.72
N VAL A 196 -19.66 19.45 -2.02
CA VAL A 196 -18.57 19.92 -2.90
C VAL A 196 -18.51 19.18 -4.23
N ALA A 197 -19.24 18.07 -4.37
CA ALA A 197 -19.25 17.24 -5.56
C ALA A 197 -19.87 17.97 -6.75
N ASP A 198 -19.16 17.98 -7.88
CA ASP A 198 -19.72 18.38 -9.17
C ASP A 198 -20.39 17.16 -9.81
N MET A 199 -21.72 17.17 -9.85
CA MET A 199 -22.51 16.04 -10.34
C MET A 199 -22.47 15.87 -11.86
N GLU A 200 -22.18 16.94 -12.60
CA GLU A 200 -22.04 16.88 -14.06
C GLU A 200 -20.70 16.28 -14.45
N ARG A 201 -19.63 16.70 -13.76
CA ARG A 201 -18.27 16.18 -13.99
C ARG A 201 -17.98 14.88 -13.26
N ARG A 202 -18.80 14.51 -12.27
CA ARG A 202 -18.59 13.41 -11.33
C ARG A 202 -17.22 13.49 -10.66
N ASP A 203 -16.86 14.71 -10.26
CA ASP A 203 -15.57 15.04 -9.69
C ASP A 203 -15.73 15.68 -8.30
N VAL A 204 -14.76 15.44 -7.43
CA VAL A 204 -14.77 15.91 -6.04
C VAL A 204 -13.43 16.57 -5.77
N ASN A 205 -13.43 17.90 -5.61
CA ASN A 205 -12.23 18.61 -5.20
C ASN A 205 -12.07 18.57 -3.68
N PHE A 206 -11.15 17.71 -3.20
CA PHE A 206 -10.85 17.58 -1.77
C PHE A 206 -10.25 18.84 -1.14
N GLU A 207 -9.68 19.78 -1.91
CA GLU A 207 -9.17 21.05 -1.36
C GLU A 207 -10.29 21.92 -0.75
N LEU A 208 -11.54 21.69 -1.17
CA LEU A 208 -12.71 22.39 -0.63
C LEU A 208 -13.18 21.81 0.72
N ILE A 209 -12.66 20.65 1.12
CA ILE A 209 -12.97 20.01 2.39
C ILE A 209 -11.82 20.21 3.36
N LYS A 210 -12.01 21.07 4.35
CA LYS A 210 -11.02 21.31 5.39
C LYS A 210 -11.26 20.43 6.62
N VAL A 211 -10.34 19.52 6.91
CA VAL A 211 -10.34 18.74 8.15
C VAL A 211 -9.49 19.45 9.20
N GLN A 212 -10.10 19.82 10.34
CA GLN A 212 -9.41 20.47 11.45
C GLN A 212 -9.60 19.70 12.74
N GLY A 213 -8.51 19.13 13.27
CA GLY A 213 -8.50 18.48 14.59
C GLY A 213 -8.21 19.48 15.71
N LYS A 214 -8.92 19.35 16.83
CA LYS A 214 -8.63 20.05 18.08
C LYS A 214 -8.60 19.04 19.22
N VAL A 215 -7.59 19.14 20.08
CA VAL A 215 -7.46 18.25 21.24
C VAL A 215 -8.54 18.58 22.28
N GLY A 216 -9.15 17.54 22.85
CA GLY A 216 -10.22 17.63 23.84
C GLY A 216 -11.54 17.05 23.32
N GLY A 217 -12.44 16.68 24.23
CA GLY A 217 -13.71 16.04 23.89
C GLY A 217 -13.59 14.54 23.59
N ARG A 218 -14.66 13.96 23.05
CA ARG A 218 -14.75 12.58 22.58
C ARG A 218 -14.88 12.55 21.06
N LEU A 219 -14.70 11.38 20.45
CA LEU A 219 -14.86 11.21 19.00
C LEU A 219 -16.26 11.61 18.53
N GLU A 220 -17.28 11.35 19.35
CA GLU A 220 -18.68 11.70 19.08
C GLU A 220 -18.94 13.21 19.04
N ASP A 221 -18.03 14.04 19.55
CA ASP A 221 -18.16 15.50 19.52
C ASP A 221 -17.76 16.09 18.14
N THR A 222 -17.32 15.24 17.21
CA THR A 222 -16.99 15.64 15.84
C THR A 222 -18.24 16.02 15.07
N LEU A 223 -18.21 17.17 14.40
CA LEU A 223 -19.34 17.72 13.66
C LEU A 223 -18.88 18.36 12.35
N LEU A 224 -19.76 18.31 11.35
CA LEU A 224 -19.61 19.05 10.10
C LEU A 224 -19.99 20.51 10.34
N VAL A 225 -19.14 21.45 9.90
CA VAL A 225 -19.34 22.91 9.99
C VAL A 225 -19.59 23.48 8.61
#